data_AF-A0A351HUM6-F1
#
_entry.id   AF-A0A351HUM6-F1
#
_cell.length_a   1.000
_cell.length_b   1.000
_cell.length_c   1.000
_cell.angle_alpha   90.00
_cell.angle_beta   90.00
_cell.angle_gamma   90.00
#
_symmetry.space_group_name_H-M   'P 1'
#
loop_
_entity.id
_entity.type
_entity.pdbx_description
1 polymer ?
#
loop_
_entity_poly.entity_id
_entity_poly.type
_entity_poly.pdbx_seq_one_letter_code
_entity_poly.pdbx_strand_id
1 'polypeptide(L)'
;LAHNCLELEITEKTAMMEKEKMPKILESLKKTGVHMTIDDFGSEYASLKYLKKLPIDRIKIPMLNINGDINSDTDKAFTKAIIVLARDMGCLVTAEGVQTKKQYEFLNQRMCDEVQGYYYHKPLSVTELKKLLVEQHLSNS
;
A
#
# COMPACT_ATOMS: atom_id res chain seq x y z
N LEU A 1 -10.62 -15.73 -12.45
CA LEU A 1 -10.57 -15.14 -11.08
C LEU A 1 -11.81 -14.29 -10.93
N ALA A 2 -12.53 -14.36 -9.81
CA ALA A 2 -13.55 -13.35 -9.54
C ALA A 2 -12.84 -11.98 -9.48
N HIS A 3 -13.42 -10.95 -10.09
CA HIS A 3 -12.72 -9.67 -10.32
C HIS A 3 -12.30 -8.97 -9.00
N ASN A 4 -12.97 -9.29 -7.89
CA ASN A 4 -12.64 -8.86 -6.53
C ASN A 4 -11.39 -9.52 -5.92
N CYS A 5 -10.72 -10.41 -6.65
CA CYS A 5 -9.45 -11.01 -6.23
C CYS A 5 -8.23 -10.36 -6.89
N LEU A 6 -8.43 -9.26 -7.63
CA LEU A 6 -7.36 -8.56 -8.35
C LEU A 6 -7.21 -7.13 -7.84
N GLU A 7 -5.98 -6.76 -7.52
CA GLU A 7 -5.56 -5.40 -7.21
C GLU A 7 -4.60 -4.92 -8.30
N LEU A 8 -4.77 -3.67 -8.75
CA LEU A 8 -3.85 -3.00 -9.66
C LEU A 8 -3.14 -1.87 -8.94
N GLU A 9 -1.82 -1.99 -8.86
CA GLU A 9 -0.93 -0.97 -8.32
C GLU A 9 -0.49 -0.03 -9.44
N ILE A 10 -0.67 1.27 -9.24
CA ILE A 10 -0.26 2.31 -10.20
C ILE A 10 0.69 3.26 -9.50
N THR A 11 1.87 3.44 -10.07
CA THR A 11 2.86 4.36 -9.52
C THR A 11 2.34 5.80 -9.51
N GLU A 12 2.74 6.57 -8.49
CA GLU A 12 2.43 7.98 -8.37
C GLU A 12 2.72 8.77 -9.65
N LYS A 13 3.90 8.54 -10.25
CA LYS A 13 4.31 9.17 -11.51
C LYS A 13 3.30 8.90 -12.63
N THR A 14 2.90 7.64 -12.82
CA THR A 14 1.94 7.26 -13.86
C THR A 14 0.60 7.95 -13.66
N ALA A 15 0.11 7.97 -12.41
CA ALA A 15 -1.12 8.66 -12.07
C ALA A 15 -1.06 10.18 -12.34
N MET A 16 0.11 10.79 -12.17
CA MET A 16 0.31 12.23 -12.33
C MET A 16 0.60 12.69 -13.76
N MET A 17 1.08 11.81 -14.65
CA MET A 17 1.34 12.16 -16.06
C MET A 17 0.05 12.38 -16.86
N GLU A 18 -1.04 11.67 -16.54
CA GLU A 18 -2.30 11.70 -17.31
C GLU A 18 -3.48 12.17 -16.44
N LYS A 19 -3.32 13.30 -15.74
CA LYS A 19 -4.27 13.85 -14.73
C LYS A 19 -5.73 13.97 -15.19
N GLU A 20 -5.98 14.15 -16.48
CA GLU A 20 -7.34 14.31 -17.02
C GLU A 20 -8.01 12.98 -17.38
N LYS A 21 -7.23 12.00 -17.85
CA LYS A 21 -7.74 10.71 -18.31
C LYS A 21 -7.72 9.65 -17.21
N MET A 22 -6.71 9.71 -16.34
CA MET A 22 -6.46 8.68 -15.33
C MET A 22 -7.69 8.41 -14.47
N PRO A 23 -8.36 9.41 -13.86
CA PRO A 23 -9.55 9.14 -13.04
C PRO A 23 -10.63 8.33 -13.75
N LYS A 24 -10.88 8.61 -15.04
CA LYS A 24 -11.89 7.91 -15.86
C LYS A 24 -11.49 6.46 -16.15
N ILE A 25 -10.20 6.22 -16.39
CA ILE A 25 -9.67 4.87 -16.64
C ILE A 25 -9.75 4.04 -15.34
N LEU A 26 -9.34 4.61 -14.22
CA LEU A 26 -9.39 3.89 -12.93
C LEU A 26 -10.84 3.60 -12.54
N GLU A 27 -11.76 4.53 -12.78
CA GLU A 27 -13.18 4.32 -12.49
C GLU A 27 -13.79 3.20 -13.37
N SER A 28 -13.41 3.12 -14.65
CA SER A 28 -13.91 2.04 -15.52
C SER A 28 -13.37 0.68 -15.10
N LEU A 29 -12.10 0.60 -14.67
CA LEU A 29 -11.52 -0.62 -14.12
C LEU A 29 -12.19 -1.01 -12.80
N LYS A 30 -12.41 -0.05 -11.89
CA LYS A 30 -13.06 -0.30 -10.61
C LYS A 30 -14.49 -0.81 -10.76
N LYS A 31 -15.23 -0.35 -11.78
CA LYS A 31 -16.57 -0.88 -12.13
C LYS A 31 -16.57 -2.35 -12.50
N THR A 32 -15.43 -2.93 -12.88
CA THR A 32 -15.31 -4.37 -13.13
C THR A 32 -15.12 -5.18 -11.84
N GLY A 33 -14.88 -4.52 -10.70
CA GLY A 33 -14.63 -5.13 -9.40
C GLY A 33 -13.16 -5.21 -8.99
N VAL A 34 -12.25 -4.63 -9.79
CA VAL A 34 -10.81 -4.56 -9.50
C VAL A 34 -10.52 -3.48 -8.45
N HIS A 35 -9.66 -3.81 -7.48
CA HIS A 35 -9.17 -2.86 -6.48
C HIS A 35 -8.03 -2.01 -7.03
N MET A 36 -8.02 -0.73 -6.67
CA MET A 36 -7.04 0.23 -7.21
C MET A 36 -6.14 0.78 -6.10
N THR A 37 -4.84 0.63 -6.28
CA THR A 37 -3.82 1.06 -5.32
C THR A 37 -2.91 2.10 -5.94
N ILE A 38 -2.62 3.17 -5.21
CA ILE A 38 -1.53 4.09 -5.57
C ILE A 38 -0.23 3.59 -4.93
N ASP A 39 0.78 3.37 -5.77
CA ASP A 39 2.09 2.87 -5.40
C ASP A 39 3.12 3.99 -5.29
N ASP A 40 4.12 3.79 -4.41
CA ASP A 40 5.19 4.75 -4.11
C ASP A 40 4.69 6.17 -3.76
N PHE A 41 3.53 6.30 -3.10
CA PHE A 41 2.97 7.63 -2.80
C PHE A 41 3.85 8.40 -1.83
N GLY A 42 4.14 9.67 -2.17
CA GLY A 42 5.00 10.50 -1.32
C GLY A 42 6.48 10.51 -1.71
N SER A 43 6.86 9.83 -2.79
CA SER A 43 8.27 9.73 -3.22
C SER A 43 8.76 10.95 -4.01
N GLU A 44 7.96 11.51 -4.92
CA GLU A 44 8.44 12.59 -5.80
C GLU A 44 7.34 13.54 -6.31
N TYR A 45 6.12 13.05 -6.60
CA TYR A 45 5.05 13.82 -7.29
C TYR A 45 3.80 14.06 -6.43
N ALA A 46 3.93 13.93 -5.11
CA ALA A 46 2.81 13.95 -4.16
C ALA A 46 1.91 15.18 -4.31
N SER A 47 0.74 14.97 -4.90
CA SER A 47 -0.28 15.99 -5.00
C SER A 47 -1.58 15.55 -4.36
N LEU A 48 -1.81 16.05 -3.15
CA LEU A 48 -3.05 15.83 -2.39
C LEU A 48 -4.29 16.26 -3.18
N LYS A 49 -4.18 17.32 -4.01
CA LYS A 49 -5.26 17.80 -4.85
C LYS A 49 -5.69 16.77 -5.90
N TYR A 50 -4.73 16.08 -6.51
CA TYR A 50 -5.03 15.07 -7.53
C TYR A 50 -5.37 13.73 -6.89
N LEU A 51 -4.73 13.36 -5.79
CA LEU A 51 -5.04 12.15 -5.03
C LEU A 51 -6.54 12.05 -4.70
N LYS A 52 -7.14 13.16 -4.24
CA LYS A 52 -8.59 13.25 -3.96
C LYS A 52 -9.52 12.94 -5.14
N LYS A 53 -9.01 12.99 -6.38
CA LYS A 53 -9.79 12.72 -7.60
C LYS A 53 -9.63 11.29 -8.09
N LEU A 54 -8.64 10.55 -7.60
CA LEU A 54 -8.39 9.20 -8.04
C LEU A 54 -9.34 8.25 -7.30
N PRO A 55 -10.05 7.35 -8.00
CA PRO A 55 -10.92 6.37 -7.37
C PRO A 55 -10.10 5.18 -6.83
N ILE A 56 -9.23 5.44 -5.87
CA ILE A 56 -8.37 4.43 -5.22
C ILE A 56 -9.03 3.82 -3.99
N ASP A 57 -8.58 2.64 -3.61
CA ASP A 57 -8.98 1.88 -2.42
C ASP A 57 -7.85 1.84 -1.38
N ARG A 58 -6.60 2.00 -1.83
CA ARG A 58 -5.40 1.81 -1.01
C ARG A 58 -4.26 2.75 -1.40
N ILE A 59 -3.47 3.13 -0.41
CA ILE A 59 -2.21 3.87 -0.57
C ILE A 59 -1.05 3.01 -0.05
N LYS A 60 -0.03 2.81 -0.88
CA LYS A 60 1.22 2.18 -0.48
C LYS A 60 2.26 3.24 -0.11
N ILE A 61 2.83 3.10 1.09
CA ILE A 61 3.94 3.92 1.57
C ILE A 61 5.24 3.19 1.21
N PRO A 62 6.12 3.80 0.39
CA PRO A 62 7.26 3.09 -0.15
C PRO A 62 8.29 2.76 0.93
N MET A 63 9.06 1.71 0.64
CA MET A 63 10.14 1.22 1.50
C MET A 63 11.10 2.33 1.93
N LEU A 64 11.38 3.33 1.11
CA LEU A 64 12.30 4.43 1.47
C LEU A 64 11.87 5.23 2.71
N ASN A 65 10.57 5.28 3.03
CA ASN A 65 10.04 5.95 4.22
C ASN A 65 10.01 5.04 5.47
N ILE A 66 10.21 3.74 5.29
CA ILE A 66 10.09 2.70 6.34
C ILE A 66 11.45 2.06 6.65
N ASN A 67 12.30 1.89 5.63
CA ASN A 67 13.60 1.22 5.67
C ASN A 67 14.64 2.08 6.38
N GLY A 68 15.53 1.40 7.11
CA GLY A 68 16.37 2.02 8.12
C GLY A 68 15.65 2.08 9.47
N ASP A 69 16.40 2.42 10.52
CA ASP A 69 15.96 2.37 11.91
C ASP A 69 15.00 3.53 12.23
N ILE A 70 13.89 3.67 11.48
CA ILE A 70 12.99 4.82 11.55
C ILE A 70 13.80 6.13 11.45
N ASN A 71 14.37 6.35 10.26
CA ASN A 71 15.54 7.18 9.96
C ASN A 71 15.48 8.69 10.28
N SER A 72 14.35 9.25 10.69
CA SER A 72 14.29 10.60 11.24
C SER A 72 12.91 10.83 11.87
N ASP A 73 12.78 11.81 12.75
CA ASP A 73 11.46 12.24 13.22
C ASP A 73 10.60 12.79 12.05
N THR A 74 11.25 13.23 10.97
CA THR A 74 10.59 13.64 9.72
C THR A 74 9.90 12.47 9.03
N ASP A 75 10.58 11.33 8.85
CA ASP A 75 9.98 10.15 8.20
C ASP A 75 8.82 9.60 9.04
N LYS A 76 8.98 9.57 10.38
CA LYS A 76 7.88 9.20 11.30
C LYS A 76 6.67 10.09 11.13
N ALA A 77 6.90 11.41 11.07
CA ALA A 77 5.84 12.39 10.91
C ALA A 77 5.17 12.24 9.55
N PHE A 78 5.95 11.98 8.50
CA PHE A 78 5.46 11.75 7.15
C PHE A 78 4.60 10.48 7.06
N THR A 79 5.11 9.32 7.49
CA THR A 79 4.35 8.07 7.53
C THR A 79 3.06 8.24 8.33
N LYS A 80 3.12 8.91 9.50
CA LYS A 80 1.92 9.20 10.29
C LYS A 80 0.92 10.07 9.52
N ALA A 81 1.38 11.11 8.83
CA ALA A 81 0.52 11.99 8.06
C ALA A 81 -0.17 11.25 6.90
N ILE A 82 0.54 10.36 6.20
CA ILE A 82 -0.04 9.54 5.14
C ILE A 82 -1.09 8.58 5.70
N ILE A 83 -0.82 7.93 6.83
CA ILE A 83 -1.80 7.02 7.46
C ILE A 83 -3.10 7.76 7.81
N VAL A 84 -2.98 8.93 8.45
CA VAL A 84 -4.16 9.75 8.80
C VAL A 84 -4.92 10.20 7.56
N LEU A 85 -4.20 10.68 6.54
CA LEU A 85 -4.80 11.13 5.29
C LEU A 85 -5.59 10.01 4.59
N ALA A 86 -4.97 8.84 4.43
CA ALA A 86 -5.59 7.71 3.76
C ALA A 86 -6.87 7.27 4.48
N ARG A 87 -6.80 7.13 5.81
CA ARG A 87 -7.96 6.78 6.63
C ARG A 87 -9.10 7.78 6.48
N ASP A 88 -8.79 9.08 6.51
CA ASP A 88 -9.80 10.14 6.37
C ASP A 88 -10.37 10.19 4.93
N MET A 89 -9.67 9.62 3.95
CA MET A 89 -10.16 9.39 2.58
C MET A 89 -10.91 8.06 2.42
N GLY A 90 -11.02 7.25 3.47
CA GLY A 90 -11.60 5.90 3.39
C GLY A 90 -10.74 4.88 2.63
N CYS A 91 -9.44 5.14 2.51
CA CYS A 91 -8.47 4.25 1.88
C CYS A 91 -7.71 3.43 2.92
N LEU A 92 -7.37 2.20 2.56
CA LEU A 92 -6.44 1.35 3.33
C LEU A 92 -4.99 1.80 3.10
N VAL A 93 -4.12 1.45 4.04
CA VAL A 93 -2.68 1.76 3.96
C VAL A 93 -1.85 0.51 4.07
N THR A 94 -0.94 0.35 3.12
CA THR A 94 0.07 -0.71 3.15
C THR A 94 1.45 -0.07 3.25
N ALA A 95 2.19 -0.36 4.32
CA ALA A 95 3.56 0.11 4.48
C ALA A 95 4.56 -0.95 4.01
N GLU A 96 5.43 -0.57 3.07
CA GLU A 96 6.39 -1.49 2.46
C GLU A 96 7.78 -1.45 3.12
N GLY A 97 8.54 -2.53 2.96
CA GLY A 97 9.92 -2.61 3.44
C GLY A 97 10.09 -2.82 4.94
N VAL A 98 9.03 -3.26 5.64
CA VAL A 98 9.09 -3.56 7.08
C VAL A 98 10.02 -4.75 7.33
N GLN A 99 11.06 -4.55 8.12
CA GLN A 99 12.11 -5.56 8.39
C GLN A 99 12.22 -5.95 9.85
N THR A 100 11.80 -5.08 10.77
CA THR A 100 12.00 -5.27 12.22
C THR A 100 10.68 -5.20 12.97
N LYS A 101 10.63 -5.85 14.14
CA LYS A 101 9.49 -5.77 15.06
C LYS A 101 9.19 -4.32 15.49
N LYS A 102 10.24 -3.51 15.71
CA LYS A 102 10.12 -2.10 16.09
C LYS A 102 9.40 -1.27 15.02
N GLN A 103 9.71 -1.48 13.73
CA GLN A 103 8.99 -0.84 12.62
C GLN A 103 7.53 -1.29 12.56
N TYR A 104 7.28 -2.59 12.70
CA TYR A 104 5.92 -3.13 12.75
C TYR A 104 5.11 -2.52 13.91
N GLU A 105 5.65 -2.49 15.13
CA GLU A 105 4.99 -1.91 16.30
C GLU A 105 4.70 -0.42 16.11
N PHE A 106 5.64 0.33 15.52
CA PHE A 106 5.44 1.75 15.17
C PHE A 106 4.23 1.96 14.24
N LEU A 107 4.09 1.11 13.21
CA LEU A 107 3.01 1.15 12.22
C LEU A 107 1.68 0.67 12.83
N ASN A 108 1.70 -0.42 13.59
CA ASN A 108 0.53 -0.98 14.26
C ASN A 108 -0.09 -0.01 15.27
N GLN A 109 0.73 0.68 16.08
CA GLN A 109 0.26 1.72 17.00
C GLN A 109 -0.41 2.92 16.29
N ARG A 110 -0.14 3.10 15.00
CA ARG A 110 -0.71 4.18 14.17
C ARG A 110 -1.89 3.69 13.33
N MET A 111 -2.32 2.44 13.50
CA MET A 111 -3.40 1.81 12.74
C MET A 111 -3.11 1.76 11.24
N CYS A 112 -1.86 1.47 10.86
CA CYS A 112 -1.55 1.04 9.50
C CYS A 112 -2.26 -0.30 9.24
N ASP A 113 -3.03 -0.41 8.16
CA ASP A 113 -3.87 -1.59 7.90
C ASP A 113 -3.05 -2.83 7.54
N GLU A 114 -2.03 -2.63 6.70
CA GLU A 114 -1.21 -3.70 6.17
C GLU A 114 0.28 -3.34 6.16
N VAL A 115 1.11 -4.37 6.17
CA VAL A 115 2.56 -4.27 6.18
C VAL A 115 3.17 -5.32 5.27
N GLN A 116 4.10 -4.91 4.43
CA GLN A 116 4.84 -5.78 3.52
C GLN A 116 6.33 -5.65 3.81
N GLY A 117 7.03 -6.77 3.93
CA GLY A 117 8.48 -6.77 4.04
C GLY A 117 9.04 -7.99 4.73
N TYR A 118 10.37 -8.00 4.87
CA TYR A 118 11.13 -9.15 5.36
C TYR A 118 10.88 -9.49 6.82
N TYR A 119 10.19 -8.62 7.56
CA TYR A 119 9.69 -8.96 8.90
C TYR A 119 8.79 -10.21 8.88
N TYR A 120 8.01 -10.40 7.82
CA TYR A 120 7.25 -11.63 7.58
C TYR A 120 8.05 -12.60 6.71
N HIS A 121 8.17 -12.28 5.42
CA HIS A 121 8.83 -13.12 4.44
C HIS A 121 9.56 -12.27 3.40
N LYS A 122 10.69 -12.80 2.91
CA LYS A 122 11.26 -12.33 1.63
C LYS A 122 10.36 -12.77 0.48
N PRO A 123 10.48 -12.19 -0.74
CA PRO A 123 9.82 -12.70 -1.93
C PRO A 123 10.02 -14.22 -2.04
N LEU A 124 8.90 -14.94 -2.06
CA LEU A 124 8.86 -16.39 -2.07
C LEU A 124 8.72 -16.90 -3.51
N SER A 125 9.30 -18.05 -3.79
CA SER A 125 8.94 -18.80 -4.99
C SER A 125 7.49 -19.26 -4.91
N VAL A 126 6.90 -19.57 -6.07
CA VAL A 126 5.52 -20.10 -6.15
C VAL A 126 5.37 -21.37 -5.29
N THR A 127 6.39 -22.20 -5.22
CA THR A 127 6.38 -23.44 -4.42
C THR A 127 6.34 -23.14 -2.93
N GLU A 128 7.18 -22.23 -2.44
CA GLU A 128 7.22 -21.81 -1.04
C GLU A 128 5.90 -21.12 -0.63
N LEU A 129 5.38 -20.25 -1.49
CA LEU A 129 4.10 -19.57 -1.26
C LEU A 129 2.94 -20.57 -1.14
N LYS A 130 2.86 -21.56 -2.04
CA LYS A 130 1.82 -22.59 -1.97
C LYS A 130 1.86 -23.37 -0.66
N LYS A 131 3.06 -23.72 -0.19
CA LYS A 131 3.22 -24.41 1.09
C LYS A 131 2.72 -23.55 2.25
N LEU A 132 3.12 -22.28 2.29
CA LEU A 132 2.69 -21.32 3.31
C LEU A 132 1.16 -21.17 3.35
N LEU A 133 0.51 -21.01 2.19
CA LEU A 133 -0.94 -20.83 2.11
C LEU A 133 -1.72 -22.05 2.63
N VAL A 134 -1.23 -23.26 2.37
CA VAL A 134 -1.84 -24.50 2.89
C VAL A 134 -1.69 -24.58 4.40
N GLU A 135 -0.49 -24.30 4.93
CA GLU A 135 -0.22 -24.31 6.37
C GLU A 135 -1.10 -23.30 7.12
N GLN A 136 -1.26 -22.08 6.58
CA GLN A 136 -2.10 -21.05 7.19
C GLN A 136 -3.60 -21.37 7.15
N HIS A 137 -4.08 -22.02 6.08
CA HIS A 137 -5.47 -22.44 6.00
C HIS A 137 -5.81 -23.49 7.07
N LEU A 138 -4.89 -24.43 7.31
CA LEU A 138 -5.03 -25.46 8.33
C LEU A 138 -4.93 -24.92 9.77
N SER A 139 -4.13 -23.86 10.01
CA SER A 139 -4.05 -23.24 11.34
C SER A 139 -5.24 -22.35 11.69
N ASN A 140 -6.00 -21.91 10.69
CA ASN A 140 -7.18 -21.05 10.85
C ASN A 140 -8.52 -21.83 10.73
N SER A 141 -8.47 -23.16 10.56
CA SER A 141 -9.62 -24.07 10.49
C SER A 141 -9.73 -24.89 11.78
#